data_AF-A0A1H8ZDC0-F1
#
_entry.id   AF-A0A1H8ZDC0-F1
#
_cell.length_a   1.000
_cell.length_b   1.000
_cell.length_c   1.000
_cell.angle_alpha   90.00
_cell.angle_beta   90.00
_cell.angle_gamma   90.00
#
_symmetry.space_group_name_H-M   'P 1'
#
loop_
_entity.id
_entity.type
_entity.pdbx_description
1 polymer ?
#
loop_
_entity_poly.entity_id
_entity_poly.type
_entity_poly.pdbx_seq_one_letter_code
_entity_poly.pdbx_strand_id
1 'polypeptide(L)'
;MLRISMPIGNDLLEIHRYGWKGIDEVRWNGEVMSRKKRFFTSKHTFAVADEYGEVADFFVRVGAGLNGTSYGIKRNGKVLLGTWRDQLTHVKREKMPEPPGLDLNSSPRRQREAPPMSADDWQESELV
;
A
#
# COMPACT_ATOMS: atom_id res chain seq x y z
N MET A 1 -9.52 -5.56 8.68
CA MET A 1 -8.85 -6.68 7.99
C MET A 1 -8.27 -6.17 6.69
N LEU A 2 -7.02 -6.53 6.36
CA LEU A 2 -6.39 -6.22 5.07
C LEU A 2 -7.22 -6.80 3.91
N ARG A 3 -7.39 -6.03 2.83
CA ARG A 3 -8.13 -6.46 1.63
C ARG A 3 -7.33 -6.31 0.36
N ILE A 4 -6.55 -5.24 0.26
CA ILE A 4 -5.62 -5.01 -0.84
C ILE A 4 -4.27 -4.67 -0.24
N SER A 5 -3.24 -5.28 -0.81
CA SER A 5 -1.84 -4.92 -0.66
C SER A 5 -1.30 -4.77 -2.08
N MET A 6 -0.82 -3.58 -2.43
CA MET A 6 -0.41 -3.27 -3.80
C MET A 6 0.97 -2.58 -3.79
N PRO A 7 1.99 -3.20 -4.40
CA PRO A 7 3.30 -2.58 -4.53
C PRO A 7 3.25 -1.43 -5.53
N ILE A 8 3.90 -0.32 -5.20
CA ILE A 8 4.05 0.87 -6.06
C ILE A 8 5.44 1.42 -5.85
N GLY A 9 6.31 1.34 -6.84
CA GLY A 9 7.75 1.57 -6.56
C GLY A 9 8.29 0.57 -5.53
N ASN A 10 9.18 1.07 -4.69
CA ASN A 10 9.65 0.35 -3.51
C ASN A 10 8.67 0.49 -2.32
N ASP A 11 7.51 1.12 -2.53
CA ASP A 11 6.51 1.39 -1.50
C ASP A 11 5.33 0.42 -1.57
N LEU A 12 4.55 0.40 -0.49
CA LEU A 12 3.39 -0.45 -0.32
C LEU A 12 2.16 0.38 0.03
N LEU A 13 1.12 0.24 -0.81
CA LEU A 13 -0.21 0.74 -0.52
C LEU A 13 -1.09 -0.38 0.02
N GLU A 14 -1.68 -0.18 1.19
CA GLU A 14 -2.59 -1.13 1.82
C GLU A 14 -3.97 -0.54 2.03
N ILE A 15 -5.01 -1.35 1.80
CA ILE A 15 -6.40 -0.98 2.08
C ILE A 15 -6.97 -1.98 3.07
N HIS A 16 -7.32 -1.48 4.24
CA HIS A 16 -7.92 -2.23 5.32
C HIS A 16 -9.41 -1.91 5.40
N ARG A 17 -10.21 -2.97 5.47
CA ARG A 17 -11.67 -2.89 5.61
C ARG A 17 -12.08 -3.51 6.93
N TYR A 18 -12.76 -2.73 7.76
CA TYR A 18 -13.33 -3.18 9.02
C TYR A 18 -14.84 -3.28 8.86
N GLY A 19 -15.31 -4.44 8.38
CA GLY A 19 -16.70 -4.68 8.01
C GLY A 19 -17.70 -4.32 9.10
N TRP A 20 -17.48 -4.79 10.34
CA TRP A 20 -18.35 -4.53 11.48
C TRP A 20 -18.44 -3.05 11.86
N LYS A 21 -17.31 -2.34 11.88
CA LYS A 21 -17.25 -0.92 12.23
C LYS A 21 -17.66 0.00 11.08
N GLY A 22 -17.76 -0.55 9.86
CA GLY A 22 -17.97 0.21 8.63
C GLY A 22 -16.83 1.21 8.37
N ILE A 23 -15.60 0.88 8.74
CA ILE A 23 -14.44 1.79 8.58
C ILE A 23 -13.53 1.25 7.48
N ASP A 24 -13.12 2.16 6.60
CA ASP A 24 -12.06 1.93 5.62
C ASP A 24 -10.83 2.74 6.03
N GLU A 25 -9.67 2.11 5.94
CA GLU A 25 -8.37 2.68 6.30
C GLU A 25 -7.39 2.40 5.18
N VAL A 26 -6.69 3.44 4.74
CA VAL A 26 -5.67 3.40 3.70
C VAL A 26 -4.34 3.68 4.36
N ARG A 27 -3.36 2.80 4.09
CA ARG A 27 -2.01 2.91 4.64
C ARG A 27 -0.97 2.98 3.53
N TRP A 28 0.10 3.73 3.80
CA TRP A 28 1.30 3.82 2.97
C TRP A 28 2.49 3.37 3.79
N ASN A 29 3.18 2.31 3.37
CA ASN A 29 4.31 1.73 4.12
C ASN A 29 3.98 1.44 5.60
N GLY A 30 2.73 1.03 5.87
CA GLY A 30 2.22 0.78 7.22
C GLY A 30 1.67 2.01 7.96
N GLU A 31 1.95 3.23 7.51
CA GLU A 31 1.44 4.48 8.09
C GLU A 31 0.00 4.75 7.64
N VAL A 32 -0.88 5.19 8.55
CA VAL A 32 -2.28 5.48 8.24
C VAL A 32 -2.43 6.85 7.57
N MET A 33 -2.55 6.86 6.25
CA MET A 33 -2.77 8.09 5.47
C MET A 33 -4.20 8.59 5.50
N SER A 34 -5.19 7.68 5.62
CA SER A 34 -6.59 8.07 5.64
C SER A 34 -7.47 7.03 6.32
N ARG A 35 -8.39 7.49 7.18
CA ARG A 35 -9.40 6.64 7.83
C ARG A 35 -10.78 7.29 7.71
N LYS A 36 -11.77 6.56 7.20
CA LYS A 36 -13.14 7.07 7.01
C LYS A 36 -14.20 6.02 7.34
N LYS A 37 -15.34 6.49 7.88
CA LYS A 37 -16.56 5.69 8.02
C LYS A 37 -17.29 5.60 6.68
N ARG A 38 -17.82 4.43 6.34
CA ARG A 38 -18.51 4.13 5.08
C ARG A 38 -19.98 3.82 5.33
N PHE A 39 -20.84 4.40 4.50
CA PHE A 39 -22.24 3.97 4.34
C PHE A 39 -22.42 3.07 3.09
N PHE A 40 -21.87 3.46 1.94
CA PHE A 40 -21.87 2.63 0.72
C PHE A 40 -20.53 2.68 -0.02
N THR A 41 -19.90 3.85 -0.05
CA THR A 41 -18.62 4.10 -0.73
C THR A 41 -17.80 5.03 0.15
N SER A 42 -16.48 4.85 0.16
CA SER A 42 -15.54 5.81 0.72
C SER A 42 -14.57 6.28 -0.37
N LYS A 43 -14.12 7.53 -0.22
CA LYS A 43 -13.11 8.15 -1.08
C LYS A 43 -12.02 8.71 -0.19
N HIS A 44 -10.78 8.34 -0.45
CA HIS A 44 -9.60 8.75 0.29
C HIS A 44 -8.66 9.48 -0.68
N THR A 45 -8.21 10.66 -0.28
CA THR A 45 -7.22 11.43 -1.02
C THR A 45 -6.11 11.75 -0.04
N PHE A 46 -4.87 11.54 -0.45
CA PHE A 46 -3.67 11.84 0.33
C PHE A 46 -2.50 12.04 -0.64
N ALA A 47 -1.45 12.71 -0.18
CA ALA A 47 -0.23 12.92 -0.94
C ALA A 47 0.94 12.26 -0.21
N VAL A 48 1.90 11.74 -0.95
CA VAL A 48 3.16 11.18 -0.44
C VAL A 48 4.31 11.70 -1.28
N ALA A 49 5.43 12.03 -0.63
CA ALA A 49 6.67 12.30 -1.33
C ALA A 49 7.37 10.97 -1.63
N ASP A 50 7.95 10.83 -2.81
CA ASP A 50 8.86 9.72 -3.10
C ASP A 50 10.26 9.94 -2.54
N GLU A 51 11.16 8.98 -2.77
CA GLU A 51 12.55 9.03 -2.32
C GLU A 51 13.37 10.21 -2.90
N TYR A 52 12.87 10.85 -3.97
CA TYR A 52 13.48 12.02 -4.60
C TYR A 52 12.81 13.34 -4.21
N GLY A 53 11.79 13.29 -3.34
CA GLY A 53 11.04 14.46 -2.88
C GLY A 53 9.91 14.89 -3.82
N GLU A 54 9.63 14.15 -4.88
CA GLU A 54 8.50 14.42 -5.78
C GLU A 54 7.20 13.99 -5.12
N VAL A 55 6.24 14.92 -5.04
CA VAL A 55 4.95 14.67 -4.38
C VAL A 55 3.98 14.04 -5.36
N ALA A 56 3.44 12.88 -4.98
CA ALA A 56 2.40 12.18 -5.73
C ALA A 56 1.06 12.20 -4.98
N ASP A 57 0.02 12.62 -5.68
CA ASP A 57 -1.36 12.60 -5.22
C ASP A 57 -2.00 11.24 -5.47
N PHE A 58 -2.57 10.67 -4.41
CA PHE A 58 -3.31 9.42 -4.47
C PHE A 58 -4.79 9.65 -4.27
N PHE A 59 -5.58 8.94 -5.09
CA PHE A 59 -7.01 8.83 -4.94
C PHE A 59 -7.40 7.35 -4.84
N VAL A 60 -7.98 6.98 -3.70
CA VAL A 60 -8.47 5.62 -3.44
C VAL A 60 -9.97 5.65 -3.23
N ARG A 61 -10.68 4.82 -3.99
CA ARG A 61 -12.12 4.61 -3.87
C ARG A 61 -12.39 3.18 -3.41
N VAL A 62 -13.16 3.04 -2.34
CA VAL A 62 -13.67 1.74 -1.88
C VAL A 62 -15.18 1.75 -2.05
N GLY A 63 -15.70 0.94 -2.97
CA GLY A 63 -17.13 0.77 -3.22
C GLY A 63 -17.68 -0.52 -2.60
N ALA A 64 -18.88 -0.47 -2.05
CA ALA A 64 -19.67 -1.64 -1.71
C ALA A 64 -20.95 -1.65 -2.56
N GLY A 65 -21.26 -2.79 -3.18
CA GLY A 65 -22.49 -2.98 -3.95
C GLY A 65 -22.96 -4.42 -3.89
N LEU A 66 -24.05 -4.71 -4.60
CA LEU A 66 -24.68 -6.04 -4.63
C LEU A 66 -23.71 -7.13 -5.13
N ASN A 67 -22.81 -6.78 -6.05
CA ASN A 67 -21.81 -7.71 -6.60
C ASN A 67 -20.50 -7.73 -5.79
N GLY A 68 -20.54 -7.28 -4.53
CA GLY A 68 -19.39 -7.28 -3.64
C GLY A 68 -18.69 -5.93 -3.55
N THR A 69 -17.37 -5.97 -3.35
CA THR A 69 -16.56 -4.79 -3.02
C THR A 69 -15.64 -4.45 -4.15
N SER A 70 -15.60 -3.17 -4.53
CA SER A 70 -14.73 -2.67 -5.58
C SER A 70 -13.69 -1.71 -5.02
N TYR A 71 -12.53 -1.68 -5.66
CA TYR A 71 -11.41 -0.83 -5.29
C TYR A 71 -10.91 -0.12 -6.54
N GLY A 72 -10.78 1.20 -6.47
CA GLY A 72 -10.18 2.02 -7.52
C GLY A 72 -9.04 2.82 -6.93
N ILE A 73 -7.88 2.83 -7.59
CA ILE A 73 -6.67 3.52 -7.13
C ILE A 73 -6.11 4.32 -8.30
N LYS A 74 -5.86 5.61 -8.06
CA LYS A 74 -5.21 6.52 -9.01
C LYS A 74 -4.02 7.22 -8.36
N ARG A 75 -2.96 7.45 -9.14
CA ARG A 75 -1.78 8.26 -8.78
C ARG A 75 -1.65 9.39 -9.80
N ASN A 76 -1.62 10.65 -9.36
CA ASN A 76 -1.57 11.84 -10.22
C ASN A 76 -2.61 11.78 -11.35
N GLY A 77 -3.84 11.35 -11.01
CA GLY A 77 -4.94 11.16 -11.97
C GLY A 77 -4.86 9.90 -12.85
N LYS A 78 -3.71 9.22 -12.93
CA LYS A 78 -3.52 7.98 -13.72
C LYS A 78 -4.04 6.76 -12.95
N VAL A 79 -4.72 5.85 -13.64
CA VAL A 79 -5.31 4.65 -13.02
C VAL A 79 -4.24 3.60 -12.77
N LEU A 80 -4.07 3.20 -11.51
CA LEU A 80 -3.20 2.09 -11.10
C LEU A 80 -4.01 0.80 -10.92
N LEU A 81 -5.17 0.91 -10.28
CA LEU A 81 -6.15 -0.18 -10.15
C LEU A 81 -7.52 0.37 -10.56
N GLY A 82 -8.07 -0.18 -11.64
CA GLY A 82 -9.34 0.27 -12.21
C GLY A 82 -10.54 -0.52 -11.70
N THR A 83 -11.68 0.14 -11.65
CA THR A 83 -12.99 -0.52 -11.63
C THR A 83 -13.58 -0.54 -13.04
N TRP A 84 -14.70 -1.24 -13.24
CA TRP A 84 -15.42 -1.24 -14.52
C TRP A 84 -15.85 0.18 -15.01
N ARG A 85 -15.84 1.19 -14.13
CA ARG A 85 -16.15 2.59 -14.46
C ARG A 85 -14.93 3.40 -14.90
N ASP A 86 -13.72 2.90 -14.67
CA ASP A 86 -12.50 3.64 -14.94
C ASP A 86 -12.02 3.37 -16.37
N GLN A 87 -11.75 4.44 -17.12
CA GLN A 87 -11.00 4.32 -18.36
C GLN A 87 -9.55 3.99 -18.00
N LEU A 88 -9.08 2.80 -18.41
CA LEU A 88 -7.69 2.39 -18.22
C LEU A 88 -6.80 3.37 -18.99
N THR A 89 -5.90 4.05 -18.28
CA THR A 89 -4.98 5.03 -18.88
C THR A 89 -3.95 4.38 -19.82
N HIS A 90 -3.77 3.06 -19.74
CA HIS A 90 -2.88 2.30 -20.64
C HIS A 90 -3.59 1.02 -21.09
N VAL A 91 -3.83 0.90 -22.39
CA VAL A 91 -4.46 -0.28 -23.03
C VAL A 91 -3.43 -1.39 -23.31
N LYS A 92 -2.14 -1.03 -23.39
CA LYS A 92 -1.03 -1.96 -23.65
C LYS A 92 -0.08 -2.03 -22.45
N ARG A 93 0.32 -3.24 -22.07
CA ARG A 93 1.26 -3.53 -20.97
C ARG A 93 2.61 -2.82 -21.14
N GLU A 94 3.07 -2.67 -22.38
CA GLU A 94 4.31 -1.95 -22.76
C GLU A 94 4.33 -0.47 -22.34
N LYS A 95 3.16 0.13 -22.11
CA LYS A 95 3.02 1.53 -21.69
C LYS A 95 2.76 1.67 -20.20
N MET A 96 2.64 0.57 -19.45
CA MET A 96 2.63 0.66 -18.00
C MET A 96 4.03 1.11 -17.54
N PRO A 97 4.13 1.97 -16.51
CA PRO A 97 5.41 2.16 -15.83
C PRO A 97 5.92 0.78 -15.42
N GLU A 98 7.22 0.52 -15.61
CA GLU A 98 7.78 -0.78 -15.25
C GLU A 98 7.39 -1.09 -13.81
N PRO A 99 6.81 -2.28 -13.54
CA PRO A 99 6.58 -2.67 -12.18
C PRO A 99 7.94 -2.60 -11.48
N PRO A 100 8.02 -1.97 -10.31
CA PRO A 100 9.22 -2.00 -9.49
C PRO A 100 9.52 -3.46 -9.30
N GLY A 101 10.75 -3.87 -9.63
CA GLY A 101 11.13 -5.27 -9.79
C GLY A 101 10.86 -6.10 -8.54
N LEU A 102 9.60 -6.53 -8.35
CA LEU A 102 9.25 -7.66 -7.52
C LEU A 102 9.46 -8.88 -8.41
N ASP A 103 10.72 -9.22 -8.61
CA ASP A 103 11.07 -10.49 -9.21
C ASP A 103 10.71 -11.59 -8.22
N LEU A 104 9.50 -12.14 -8.36
CA LEU A 104 8.99 -13.26 -7.56
C LEU A 104 9.83 -14.54 -7.72
N ASN A 105 10.73 -14.58 -8.71
CA ASN A 105 11.69 -15.66 -8.93
C ASN A 105 13.11 -15.30 -8.47
N SER A 106 13.35 -14.07 -8.01
CA SER A 106 14.63 -13.72 -7.40
C SER A 106 14.76 -14.49 -6.09
N SER A 107 15.80 -15.31 -5.99
CA SER A 107 16.15 -15.93 -4.72
C SER A 107 16.36 -14.82 -3.68
N PRO A 108 15.85 -14.94 -2.45
CA PRO A 108 16.06 -13.93 -1.43
C PRO A 108 17.55 -13.66 -1.33
N ARG A 109 17.95 -12.43 -1.64
CA ARG A 109 19.33 -11.98 -1.49
C ARG A 109 19.61 -12.13 0.00
N ARG A 110 20.38 -13.16 0.39
CA ARG A 110 20.87 -13.31 1.76
C ARG A 110 21.53 -11.98 2.12
N GLN A 111 20.82 -11.14 2.87
CA GLN A 111 21.50 -10.18 3.72
C GLN A 111 22.49 -11.03 4.51
N ARG A 112 23.78 -10.70 4.41
CA ARG A 112 24.75 -11.23 5.37
C ARG A 112 24.18 -10.87 6.73
N GLU A 113 23.67 -11.88 7.42
CA GLU A 113 23.33 -11.78 8.83
C GLU A 113 24.55 -11.13 9.49
N ALA A 114 24.32 -10.00 10.16
CA ALA A 114 25.30 -9.54 11.14
C ALA A 114 25.54 -10.74 12.08
N PRO A 115 26.79 -11.05 12.43
CA PRO A 115 27.07 -12.16 13.32
C PRO A 115 26.21 -11.97 14.59
N PRO A 116 25.61 -13.06 15.11
CA PRO A 116 24.78 -12.94 16.31
C PRO A 116 25.63 -12.29 17.40
N MET A 117 25.15 -11.16 17.95
CA MET A 117 25.70 -10.63 19.18
C MET A 117 25.64 -11.76 20.22
N SER A 118 26.80 -12.12 20.76
CA SER A 118 26.91 -13.13 21.82
C SER A 118 26.06 -12.69 22.99
N ALA A 119 25.27 -13.62 23.54
CA ALA A 119 24.35 -13.39 24.65
C ALA A 119 25.04 -13.12 26.01
N ASP A 120 26.34 -12.84 26.03
CA ASP A 120 27.17 -12.72 27.22
C ASP A 120 27.41 -11.26 27.69
N ASP A 121 26.77 -10.26 27.07
CA ASP A 121 26.99 -8.85 27.39
C ASP A 121 25.81 -8.17 28.12
N TRP A 122 25.00 -8.94 28.84
CA TRP A 122 24.08 -8.39 29.83
C TRP A 122 24.82 -8.18 31.15
N GLN A 123 25.48 -7.02 31.31
CA GLN A 123 25.93 -6.60 32.63
C GLN A 123 24.71 -6.17 33.47
N GLU A 124 24.54 -6.79 34.63
CA GLU A 124 23.48 -6.56 35.63
C GLU A 124 23.53 -5.16 36.30
N SER A 125 23.99 -4.11 35.61
CA SER A 125 24.18 -2.78 36.21
C SER A 125 23.10 -1.75 35.91
N GLU A 126 22.02 -2.09 35.18
CA GLU A 126 20.95 -1.14 34.83
C GLU A 126 19.61 -1.35 35.57
N LEU A 127 19.60 -2.11 36.67
CA LEU A 127 18.47 -2.16 37.59
C LEU A 127 18.82 -1.51 38.94
N VAL A 128 18.80 -0.17 38.97
CA VAL A 128 18.51 0.65 40.16
C VAL A 128 17.62 1.82 39.75
#